data_AF-A0A4V4HE81-F1
#
_entry.id   AF-A0A4V4HE81-F1
#
_cell.length_a   1.000
_cell.length_b   1.000
_cell.length_c   1.000
_cell.angle_alpha   90.00
_cell.angle_beta   90.00
_cell.angle_gamma   90.00
#
_symmetry.space_group_name_H-M   'P 1'
#
loop_
_entity.id
_entity.type
_entity.pdbx_description
1 polymer ?
#
loop_
_entity_poly.entity_id
_entity_poly.type
_entity_poly.pdbx_seq_one_letter_code
_entity_poly.pdbx_strand_id
1 'polypeptide(L)'
;MCLEVVHVKMGPSYFTYICFQTTIMPRRKIHKTKEQQLLASCSKSLRYYERNATVIKSKKREKYKLNQKAEAEAAATQRKKRREQFWKKSEKEKDANEAQLDSLSAIRDIQMHLNRATDYSPSAYLEIICLRYQDWLNQNVSGISESPIDNAKSLFEKLSNDAGPLCNAVLQKYGCGDKFWEAERIRTRISRVISYLEDIELANMEGRLGISYKLGKLIYQDKDAAYWIDRDT
;
A
#
# COMPACT_ATOMS: atom_id res chain seq x y z
N MET A 1 52.24 -16.97 2.01
CA MET A 1 53.67 -16.75 2.28
C MET A 1 53.93 -15.28 2.03
N CYS A 2 54.07 -14.47 3.08
CA CYS A 2 54.39 -13.04 2.94
C CYS A 2 55.85 -12.87 3.35
N LEU A 3 56.70 -12.51 2.39
CA LEU A 3 58.08 -12.11 2.64
C LEU A 3 58.06 -10.62 2.98
N GLU A 4 58.31 -10.26 4.23
CA GLU A 4 58.72 -8.90 4.57
C GLU A 4 60.20 -8.76 4.21
N VAL A 5 60.48 -7.96 3.19
CA VAL A 5 61.84 -7.58 2.81
C VAL A 5 62.19 -6.31 3.56
N VAL A 6 62.98 -6.44 4.63
CA VAL A 6 63.57 -5.28 5.31
C VAL A 6 64.93 -5.00 4.67
N HIS A 7 65.01 -3.93 3.90
CA HIS A 7 66.29 -3.43 3.38
C HIS A 7 67.01 -2.59 4.44
N VAL A 8 68.12 -3.12 4.96
CA VAL A 8 69.10 -2.34 5.71
C VAL A 8 70.38 -2.26 4.86
N LYS A 9 70.78 -1.04 4.48
CA LYS A 9 72.09 -0.78 3.88
C LYS A 9 73.14 -0.81 4.99
N MET A 10 74.16 -1.66 4.87
CA MET A 10 75.52 -1.49 5.44
C MET A 10 76.46 -2.59 4.93
N GLY A 11 77.61 -2.20 4.35
CA GLY A 11 78.94 -2.84 4.39
C GLY A 11 79.17 -4.31 3.95
N PRO A 12 80.35 -4.65 3.36
CA PRO A 12 80.66 -6.00 2.91
C PRO A 12 81.18 -6.85 4.06
N SER A 13 80.29 -7.55 4.76
CA SER A 13 80.67 -8.55 5.76
C SER A 13 79.76 -9.77 5.64
N TYR A 14 80.40 -10.93 5.49
CA TYR A 14 79.78 -12.25 5.29
C TYR A 14 78.66 -12.52 6.31
N PHE A 15 77.44 -12.76 5.81
CA PHE A 15 76.29 -13.16 6.63
C PHE A 15 76.25 -14.68 6.77
N THR A 16 76.59 -15.19 7.95
CA THR A 16 76.15 -16.52 8.40
C THR A 16 74.66 -16.47 8.73
N TYR A 17 73.84 -17.16 7.93
CA TYR A 17 72.42 -17.32 8.19
C TYR A 17 72.21 -18.34 9.32
N ILE A 18 71.91 -17.85 10.53
CA ILE A 18 71.41 -18.71 11.60
C ILE A 18 69.93 -18.96 11.34
N CYS A 19 69.62 -20.17 10.89
CA CYS A 19 68.25 -20.62 10.67
C CYS A 19 67.59 -20.88 12.03
N PHE A 20 66.88 -19.89 12.58
CA PHE A 20 65.97 -20.13 13.71
C PHE A 20 64.76 -20.92 13.18
N GLN A 21 64.79 -22.24 13.37
CA GLN A 21 63.59 -23.06 13.28
C GLN A 21 62.64 -22.64 14.40
N THR A 22 61.71 -21.73 14.10
CA THR A 22 60.54 -21.52 14.95
C THR A 22 59.70 -22.79 14.85
N THR A 23 59.77 -23.65 15.86
CA THR A 23 58.83 -24.75 16.02
C THR A 23 57.44 -24.14 16.21
N ILE A 24 56.68 -23.99 15.12
CA ILE A 24 55.28 -23.59 15.14
C ILE A 24 54.53 -24.73 15.83
N MET A 25 54.32 -24.61 17.14
CA MET A 25 53.47 -25.54 17.88
C MET A 25 52.05 -25.45 17.29
N PRO A 26 51.47 -26.56 16.81
CA PRO A 26 50.11 -26.54 16.26
C PRO A 26 49.13 -26.13 17.36
N ARG A 27 48.36 -25.07 17.10
CA ARG A 27 47.35 -24.55 18.04
C ARG A 27 46.37 -25.67 18.39
N ARG A 28 46.29 -26.02 19.68
CA ARG A 28 45.40 -27.08 20.16
C ARG A 28 43.96 -26.76 19.79
N LYS A 29 43.23 -27.75 19.26
CA LYS A 29 41.81 -27.62 18.94
C LYS A 29 41.03 -27.36 20.23
N ILE A 30 40.32 -26.24 20.27
CA ILE A 30 39.55 -25.79 21.44
C ILE A 30 38.30 -26.67 21.64
N HIS A 31 37.71 -27.17 20.56
CA HIS A 31 36.55 -28.08 20.59
C HIS A 31 36.97 -29.46 20.14
N LYS A 32 36.60 -30.49 20.93
CA LYS A 32 36.96 -31.89 20.65
C LYS A 32 35.88 -32.59 19.82
N THR A 33 34.61 -32.20 19.97
CA THR A 33 33.47 -32.76 19.24
C THR A 33 32.76 -31.70 18.40
N LYS A 34 32.03 -32.16 17.36
CA LYS A 34 31.22 -31.28 16.51
C LYS A 34 30.11 -30.57 17.30
N GLU A 35 29.52 -31.26 18.27
CA GLU A 35 28.47 -30.71 19.15
C GLU A 35 28.99 -29.55 19.99
N GLN A 36 30.20 -29.66 20.57
CA GLN A 36 30.83 -28.57 21.31
C GLN A 36 31.08 -27.33 20.45
N GLN A 37 31.45 -27.54 19.18
CA GLN A 37 31.65 -26.45 18.23
C GLN A 37 30.32 -25.76 17.88
N LEU A 38 29.24 -26.53 17.70
CA LEU A 38 27.90 -25.99 17.44
C LEU A 38 27.39 -25.18 18.63
N LEU A 39 27.51 -25.71 19.86
CA LEU A 39 27.10 -25.00 21.07
C LEU A 39 27.87 -23.68 21.26
N ALA A 40 29.18 -23.69 21.00
CA ALA A 40 30.00 -22.48 21.05
C ALA A 40 29.60 -21.46 19.98
N SER A 41 29.29 -21.92 18.76
CA SER A 41 28.79 -21.08 17.67
C SER A 41 27.42 -20.48 18.00
N CYS A 42 26.49 -21.28 18.51
CA CYS A 42 25.17 -20.83 18.96
C CYS A 42 25.29 -19.78 20.07
N SER A 43 26.13 -20.02 21.09
CA SER A 43 26.36 -19.07 22.18
C SER A 43 26.98 -17.76 21.67
N LYS A 44 27.94 -17.84 20.75
CA LYS A 44 28.57 -16.65 20.14
C LYS A 44 27.55 -15.84 19.33
N SER A 45 26.72 -16.50 18.52
CA SER A 45 25.66 -15.86 17.74
C SER A 45 24.59 -15.24 18.65
N LEU A 46 24.18 -15.94 19.70
CA LEU A 46 23.19 -15.44 20.68
C LEU A 46 23.69 -14.14 21.32
N ARG A 47 24.93 -14.12 21.84
CA ARG A 47 25.56 -12.91 22.40
C ARG A 47 25.65 -11.77 21.38
N TYR A 48 25.91 -12.09 20.12
CA TYR A 48 25.94 -11.10 19.04
C TYR A 48 24.56 -10.48 18.80
N TYR A 49 23.50 -11.29 18.71
CA TYR A 49 22.14 -10.81 18.49
C TYR A 49 21.59 -10.06 19.71
N GLU A 50 21.91 -10.49 20.92
CA GLU A 50 21.54 -9.80 22.15
C GLU A 50 22.21 -8.42 22.23
N ARG A 51 23.53 -8.37 22.01
CA ARG A 51 24.30 -7.11 22.04
C ARG A 51 23.82 -6.12 20.97
N ASN A 52 23.42 -6.61 19.80
CA ASN A 52 23.01 -5.78 18.67
C ASN A 52 21.49 -5.69 18.49
N ALA A 53 20.70 -6.15 19.47
CA ALA A 53 19.25 -6.28 19.32
C ALA A 53 18.58 -4.95 18.94
N THR A 54 19.03 -3.85 19.53
CA THR A 54 18.51 -2.49 19.27
C THR A 54 18.82 -2.03 17.85
N VAL A 55 20.06 -2.22 17.40
CA VAL A 55 20.53 -1.86 16.04
C VAL A 55 19.84 -2.70 14.97
N ILE A 56 19.64 -3.99 15.22
CA ILE A 56 18.94 -4.88 14.29
C ILE A 56 17.46 -4.48 14.19
N LYS A 57 16.82 -4.17 15.32
CA LYS A 57 15.43 -3.70 15.35
C LYS A 57 15.28 -2.34 14.67
N SER A 58 16.22 -1.40 14.85
CA SER A 58 16.16 -0.09 14.19
C SER A 58 16.32 -0.22 12.67
N LYS A 59 17.32 -0.96 12.19
CA LYS A 59 17.50 -1.24 10.75
C LYS A 59 16.29 -1.94 10.13
N LYS A 60 15.65 -2.86 10.86
CA LYS A 60 14.42 -3.53 10.39
C LYS A 60 13.26 -2.52 10.24
N ARG A 61 13.11 -1.58 11.19
CA ARG A 61 12.10 -0.51 11.11
C ARG A 61 12.37 0.46 9.97
N GLU A 62 13.62 0.85 9.75
CA GLU A 62 14.01 1.72 8.63
C GLU A 62 13.76 1.05 7.28
N LYS A 63 14.14 -0.22 7.14
CA LYS A 63 13.86 -1.00 5.93
C LYS A 63 12.35 -1.12 5.67
N TYR A 64 11.56 -1.32 6.72
CA TYR A 64 10.09 -1.35 6.59
C TYR A 64 9.52 -0.01 6.12
N LYS A 65 9.98 1.12 6.68
CA LYS A 65 9.56 2.46 6.23
C LYS A 65 9.94 2.73 4.78
N LEU A 66 11.15 2.33 4.37
CA LEU A 66 11.61 2.46 2.98
C LEU A 66 10.75 1.63 2.02
N ASN A 67 10.42 0.39 2.39
CA ASN A 67 9.56 -0.46 1.57
C ASN A 67 8.14 0.12 1.45
N GLN A 68 7.54 0.60 2.55
CA GLN A 68 6.22 1.25 2.49
C GLN A 68 6.24 2.49 1.58
N LYS A 69 7.30 3.30 1.64
CA LYS A 69 7.44 4.47 0.78
C LYS A 69 7.58 4.07 -0.69
N ALA A 70 8.38 3.05 -0.99
CA ALA A 70 8.54 2.53 -2.34
C ALA A 70 7.24 1.94 -2.91
N GLU A 71 6.46 1.22 -2.09
CA GLU A 71 5.14 0.69 -2.47
C GLU A 71 4.14 1.83 -2.75
N ALA A 72 4.14 2.87 -1.92
CA ALA A 72 3.31 4.06 -2.14
C ALA A 72 3.69 4.82 -3.42
N GLU A 73 4.98 4.98 -3.71
CA GLU A 73 5.47 5.61 -4.95
C GLU A 73 5.16 4.77 -6.19
N ALA A 74 5.28 3.44 -6.10
CA ALA A 74 4.90 2.53 -7.18
C ALA A 74 3.39 2.60 -7.47
N ALA A 75 2.56 2.64 -6.42
CA ALA A 75 1.12 2.80 -6.54
C ALA A 75 0.75 4.16 -7.16
N ALA A 76 1.39 5.25 -6.74
CA ALA A 76 1.19 6.58 -7.32
C ALA A 76 1.57 6.63 -8.81
N THR A 77 2.66 5.95 -9.19
CA THR A 77 3.10 5.87 -10.59
C THR A 77 2.12 5.05 -11.43
N GLN A 78 1.57 3.96 -10.89
CA GLN A 78 0.52 3.20 -11.56
C GLN A 78 -0.77 4.01 -11.71
N ARG A 79 -1.17 4.79 -10.70
CA ARG A 79 -2.33 5.70 -10.78
C ARG A 79 -2.17 6.71 -11.91
N LYS A 80 -0.98 7.32 -12.04
CA LYS A 80 -0.69 8.26 -13.14
C LYS A 80 -0.80 7.59 -14.52
N LYS A 81 -0.26 6.37 -14.68
CA LYS A 81 -0.35 5.61 -15.93
C LYS A 81 -1.79 5.24 -16.29
N ARG A 82 -2.60 4.82 -15.32
CA ARG A 82 -4.04 4.54 -15.53
C ARG A 82 -4.78 5.79 -16.01
N ARG A 83 -4.52 6.93 -15.36
CA ARG A 83 -5.09 8.24 -15.76
C ARG A 83 -4.73 8.62 -17.20
N GLU A 84 -3.48 8.44 -17.60
CA GLU A 84 -3.01 8.74 -18.97
C GLU A 84 -3.59 7.77 -20.01
N GLN A 85 -3.69 6.47 -19.71
CA GLN A 85 -4.29 5.48 -20.62
C GLN A 85 -5.79 5.73 -20.80
N PHE A 86 -6.48 6.12 -19.74
CA PHE A 86 -7.89 6.48 -19.79
C PHE A 86 -8.12 7.76 -20.60
N TRP A 87 -7.32 8.80 -20.39
CA TRP A 87 -7.41 10.05 -21.16
C TRP A 87 -7.29 9.80 -22.66
N LYS A 88 -6.33 8.96 -23.08
CA LYS A 88 -6.15 8.56 -24.48
C LYS A 88 -7.32 7.73 -25.05
N LYS A 89 -8.00 6.93 -24.23
CA LYS A 89 -9.23 6.24 -24.64
C LYS A 89 -10.41 7.21 -24.78
N SER A 90 -10.55 8.15 -23.83
CA SER A 90 -11.61 9.16 -23.85
C SER A 90 -11.49 10.11 -25.05
N GLU A 91 -10.28 10.51 -25.45
CA GLU A 91 -10.06 11.29 -26.68
C GLU A 91 -10.52 10.50 -27.93
N LYS A 92 -10.18 9.20 -28.01
CA LYS A 92 -10.61 8.34 -29.13
C LYS A 92 -12.11 8.07 -29.16
N GLU A 93 -12.79 8.04 -28.01
CA GLU A 93 -14.24 7.85 -27.94
C GLU A 93 -15.03 9.14 -28.18
N LYS A 94 -14.46 10.31 -27.88
CA LYS A 94 -15.07 11.61 -28.18
C LYS A 94 -15.19 11.89 -29.68
N ASP A 95 -14.21 11.46 -30.46
CA ASP A 95 -14.23 11.61 -31.93
C ASP A 95 -15.26 10.67 -32.61
N ALA A 96 -15.84 9.71 -31.89
CA ALA A 96 -16.76 8.70 -32.45
C ALA A 96 -18.25 8.90 -32.08
N ASN A 97 -18.58 9.74 -31.09
CA ASN A 97 -19.91 9.75 -30.43
C ASN A 97 -20.68 11.08 -30.53
N GLU A 98 -20.53 11.84 -31.61
CA GLU A 98 -21.24 13.14 -31.75
C GLU A 98 -22.72 13.03 -32.17
N ALA A 99 -23.32 11.83 -32.16
CA ALA A 99 -24.76 11.68 -32.43
C ALA A 99 -25.38 10.52 -31.64
N GLN A 100 -26.39 10.86 -30.83
CA GLN A 100 -27.19 10.04 -29.89
C GLN A 100 -26.57 9.80 -28.50
N LEU A 101 -27.17 10.45 -27.49
CA LEU A 101 -27.09 10.04 -26.07
C LEU A 101 -27.62 8.61 -25.92
N ASP A 102 -26.75 7.61 -26.08
CA ASP A 102 -27.05 6.22 -25.76
C ASP A 102 -27.04 6.07 -24.24
N SER A 103 -27.99 5.34 -23.64
CA SER A 103 -28.02 5.14 -22.18
C SER A 103 -26.69 4.57 -21.64
N LEU A 104 -25.95 3.86 -22.50
CA LEU A 104 -24.59 3.37 -22.22
C LEU A 104 -23.56 4.50 -22.09
N SER A 105 -23.62 5.55 -22.91
CA SER A 105 -22.69 6.67 -22.79
C SER A 105 -22.94 7.43 -21.49
N ALA A 106 -24.21 7.62 -21.11
CA ALA A 106 -24.59 8.24 -19.84
C ALA A 106 -24.12 7.42 -18.62
N ILE A 107 -24.18 6.09 -18.69
CA ILE A 107 -23.64 5.21 -17.63
C ILE A 107 -22.11 5.33 -17.52
N ARG A 108 -21.41 5.43 -18.64
CA ARG A 108 -19.96 5.68 -18.65
C ARG A 108 -19.63 7.05 -18.08
N ASP A 109 -20.46 8.06 -18.33
CA ASP A 109 -20.30 9.39 -17.72
C ASP A 109 -20.45 9.33 -16.19
N ILE A 110 -21.40 8.55 -15.67
CA ILE A 110 -21.54 8.30 -14.23
C ILE A 110 -20.30 7.59 -13.67
N GLN A 111 -19.78 6.58 -14.36
CA GLN A 111 -18.54 5.93 -13.95
C GLN A 111 -17.36 6.92 -13.95
N MET A 112 -17.28 7.84 -14.91
CA MET A 112 -16.28 8.91 -14.91
C MET A 112 -16.46 9.85 -13.72
N HIS A 113 -17.68 10.24 -13.38
CA HIS A 113 -17.95 11.08 -12.22
C HIS A 113 -17.54 10.38 -10.91
N LEU A 114 -17.87 9.09 -10.76
CA LEU A 114 -17.43 8.27 -9.64
C LEU A 114 -15.89 8.21 -9.55
N ASN A 115 -15.21 7.92 -10.65
CA ASN A 115 -13.75 7.81 -10.68
C ASN A 115 -13.08 9.17 -10.42
N ARG A 116 -13.63 10.28 -10.92
CA ARG A 116 -13.13 11.63 -10.63
C ARG A 116 -13.34 12.02 -9.16
N ALA A 117 -14.51 11.73 -8.61
CA ALA A 117 -14.82 12.02 -7.20
C ALA A 117 -13.90 11.25 -6.25
N THR A 118 -13.51 10.02 -6.61
CA THR A 118 -12.69 9.13 -5.79
C THR A 118 -11.19 9.15 -6.14
N ASP A 119 -10.76 10.05 -7.03
CA ASP A 119 -9.39 10.05 -7.60
C ASP A 119 -8.90 8.65 -8.02
N TYR A 120 -9.79 7.90 -8.69
CA TYR A 120 -9.55 6.54 -9.19
C TYR A 120 -9.17 5.52 -8.10
N SER A 121 -9.51 5.79 -6.83
CA SER A 121 -9.32 4.85 -5.72
C SER A 121 -10.35 5.09 -4.63
N PRO A 122 -11.57 4.52 -4.76
CA PRO A 122 -12.59 4.57 -3.73
C PRO A 122 -12.11 4.17 -2.34
N SER A 123 -11.26 3.14 -2.21
CA SER A 123 -10.69 2.74 -0.92
C SER A 123 -9.85 3.85 -0.27
N ALA A 124 -8.97 4.48 -1.04
CA ALA A 124 -8.12 5.58 -0.57
C ALA A 124 -8.95 6.85 -0.29
N TYR A 125 -9.99 7.09 -1.07
CA TYR A 125 -10.94 8.17 -0.83
C TYR A 125 -11.66 8.00 0.51
N LEU A 126 -12.11 6.78 0.84
CA LEU A 126 -12.76 6.47 2.12
C LEU A 126 -11.81 6.64 3.31
N GLU A 127 -10.54 6.25 3.17
CA GLU A 127 -9.52 6.51 4.18
C GLU A 127 -9.34 8.02 4.44
N ILE A 128 -9.23 8.81 3.37
CA ILE A 128 -9.10 10.27 3.46
C ILE A 128 -10.32 10.88 4.14
N ILE A 129 -11.53 10.43 3.78
CA ILE A 129 -12.76 10.89 4.43
C ILE A 129 -12.80 10.51 5.90
N CYS A 130 -12.45 9.27 6.24
CA CYS A 130 -12.44 8.80 7.62
C CYS A 130 -11.52 9.67 8.50
N LEU A 131 -10.33 9.99 7.99
CA LEU A 131 -9.38 10.90 8.68
C LEU A 131 -9.93 12.32 8.80
N ARG A 132 -10.46 12.89 7.70
CA ARG A 132 -11.08 14.22 7.72
C ARG A 132 -12.27 14.30 8.68
N TYR A 133 -13.04 13.23 8.78
CA TYR A 133 -14.16 13.15 9.70
C TYR A 133 -13.70 13.07 11.16
N GLN A 134 -12.66 12.30 11.46
CA GLN A 134 -12.05 12.30 12.80
C GLN A 134 -11.50 13.68 13.18
N ASP A 135 -10.82 14.37 12.26
CA ASP A 135 -10.34 15.73 12.49
C ASP A 135 -11.51 16.71 12.68
N TRP A 136 -12.57 16.57 11.88
CA TRP A 136 -13.80 17.36 12.00
C TRP A 136 -14.45 17.16 13.37
N LEU A 137 -14.57 15.92 13.86
CA LEU A 137 -15.11 15.61 15.19
C LEU A 137 -14.27 16.25 16.32
N ASN A 138 -12.95 16.30 16.15
CA ASN A 138 -12.05 16.89 17.14
C ASN A 138 -12.08 18.43 17.12
N GLN A 139 -12.40 19.05 15.98
CA GLN A 139 -12.36 20.51 15.79
C GLN A 139 -13.75 21.17 15.92
N ASN A 140 -14.83 20.49 15.56
CA ASN A 140 -16.19 21.03 15.59
C ASN A 140 -16.89 20.85 16.94
N VAL A 141 -16.32 21.47 17.96
CA VAL A 141 -17.01 21.68 19.25
C VAL A 141 -18.18 22.66 19.11
N SER A 142 -18.19 23.49 18.05
CA SER A 142 -19.14 24.60 17.87
C SER A 142 -20.31 24.32 16.91
N GLY A 143 -20.34 23.19 16.19
CA GLY A 143 -21.49 22.74 15.38
C GLY A 143 -21.82 23.56 14.11
N ILE A 144 -20.90 24.39 13.61
CA ILE A 144 -21.17 25.33 12.51
C ILE A 144 -20.84 24.74 11.12
N SER A 145 -19.94 23.76 11.02
CA SER A 145 -19.50 23.18 9.74
C SER A 145 -20.28 21.93 9.39
N GLU A 146 -20.66 21.79 8.12
CA GLU A 146 -21.21 20.54 7.57
C GLU A 146 -20.24 19.36 7.73
N SER A 147 -20.79 18.17 7.93
CA SER A 147 -20.04 16.92 8.07
C SER A 147 -19.40 16.53 6.73
N PRO A 148 -18.10 16.19 6.70
CA PRO A 148 -17.45 15.61 5.53
C PRO A 148 -18.14 14.35 5.01
N ILE A 149 -18.79 13.57 5.89
CA ILE A 149 -19.52 12.37 5.49
C ILE A 149 -20.85 12.73 4.84
N ASP A 150 -21.62 13.67 5.39
CA ASP A 150 -22.91 14.10 4.81
C ASP A 150 -22.69 14.68 3.40
N ASN A 151 -21.63 15.46 3.23
CA ASN A 151 -21.24 16.00 1.93
C ASN A 151 -20.84 14.92 0.92
N ALA A 152 -20.16 13.86 1.37
CA ALA A 152 -19.83 12.74 0.51
C ALA A 152 -21.07 11.89 0.17
N LYS A 153 -21.92 11.59 1.15
CA LYS A 153 -23.16 10.83 0.96
C LYS A 153 -24.08 11.51 -0.04
N SER A 154 -24.34 12.81 0.13
CA SER A 154 -25.20 13.55 -0.80
C SER A 154 -24.69 13.55 -2.24
N LEU A 155 -23.36 13.51 -2.45
CA LEU A 155 -22.76 13.38 -3.77
C LEU A 155 -23.01 11.99 -4.36
N PHE A 156 -22.80 10.92 -3.60
CA PHE A 156 -22.98 9.55 -4.11
C PHE A 156 -24.44 9.14 -4.23
N GLU A 157 -25.33 9.66 -3.38
CA GLU A 157 -26.77 9.47 -3.50
C GLU A 157 -27.31 10.07 -4.79
N LYS A 158 -26.86 11.27 -5.17
CA LYS A 158 -27.18 11.87 -6.48
C LYS A 158 -26.73 10.95 -7.62
N LEU A 159 -25.48 10.49 -7.59
CA LEU A 159 -24.97 9.56 -8.60
C LEU A 159 -25.74 8.24 -8.65
N SER A 160 -26.18 7.72 -7.50
CA SER A 160 -26.99 6.51 -7.41
C SER A 160 -28.39 6.72 -7.99
N ASN A 161 -29.01 7.85 -7.70
CA ASN A 161 -30.33 8.23 -8.22
C ASN A 161 -30.30 8.43 -9.75
N ASP A 162 -29.21 8.95 -10.29
CA ASP A 162 -29.01 9.08 -11.74
C ASP A 162 -28.76 7.72 -12.41
N ALA A 163 -28.03 6.82 -11.75
CA ALA A 163 -27.68 5.50 -12.29
C ALA A 163 -28.88 4.53 -12.39
N GLY A 164 -29.84 4.62 -11.45
CA GLY A 164 -30.98 3.70 -11.38
C GLY A 164 -31.85 3.69 -12.66
N PRO A 165 -32.39 4.83 -13.09
CA PRO A 165 -33.17 4.94 -14.33
C PRO A 165 -32.39 4.52 -15.57
N LEU A 166 -31.09 4.81 -15.64
CA LEU A 166 -30.24 4.43 -16.76
C LEU A 166 -30.00 2.91 -16.83
N CYS A 167 -29.80 2.24 -15.70
CA CYS A 167 -29.70 0.78 -15.66
C CYS A 167 -31.01 0.13 -16.15
N ASN A 168 -32.15 0.67 -15.75
CA ASN A 168 -33.46 0.20 -16.23
C ASN A 168 -33.65 0.45 -17.73
N ALA A 169 -33.20 1.59 -18.25
CA ALA A 169 -33.24 1.87 -19.69
C ALA A 169 -32.35 0.92 -20.50
N VAL A 170 -31.16 0.58 -19.98
CA VAL A 170 -30.28 -0.43 -20.60
C VAL A 170 -30.93 -1.82 -20.57
N LEU A 171 -31.55 -2.20 -19.45
CA LEU A 171 -32.27 -3.46 -19.33
C LEU A 171 -33.40 -3.57 -20.36
N GLN A 172 -34.19 -2.50 -20.53
CA GLN A 172 -35.29 -2.47 -21.49
C GLN A 172 -34.80 -2.53 -22.95
N LYS A 173 -33.68 -1.87 -23.27
CA LYS A 173 -33.16 -1.77 -24.64
C LYS A 173 -32.32 -2.97 -25.08
N TYR A 174 -31.54 -3.54 -24.16
CA TYR A 174 -30.53 -4.57 -24.47
C TYR A 174 -30.76 -5.91 -23.74
N GLY A 175 -31.70 -5.98 -22.80
CA GLY A 175 -31.96 -7.17 -22.00
C GLY A 175 -30.85 -7.47 -20.97
N CYS A 176 -30.91 -8.67 -20.37
CA CYS A 176 -29.95 -9.14 -19.36
C CYS A 176 -28.65 -9.65 -20.00
N GLY A 177 -27.92 -8.78 -20.69
CA GLY A 177 -26.62 -9.07 -21.29
C GLY A 177 -25.44 -8.39 -20.59
N ASP A 178 -24.25 -8.48 -21.18
CA ASP A 178 -23.02 -7.90 -20.63
C ASP A 178 -23.14 -6.39 -20.34
N LYS A 179 -23.84 -5.66 -21.21
CA LYS A 179 -24.10 -4.22 -21.07
C LYS A 179 -24.91 -3.87 -19.83
N PHE A 180 -25.89 -4.72 -19.50
CA PHE A 180 -26.68 -4.55 -18.28
C PHE A 180 -25.83 -4.85 -17.05
N TRP A 181 -25.03 -5.92 -17.08
CA TRP A 181 -24.13 -6.25 -15.98
C TRP A 181 -23.04 -5.19 -15.76
N GLU A 182 -22.57 -4.51 -16.81
CA GLU A 182 -21.67 -3.37 -16.69
C GLU A 182 -22.35 -2.19 -15.96
N ALA A 183 -23.56 -1.83 -16.37
CA ALA A 183 -24.36 -0.80 -15.72
C ALA A 183 -24.66 -1.11 -14.25
N GLU A 184 -25.14 -2.33 -13.99
CA GLU A 184 -25.49 -2.82 -12.67
C GLU A 184 -24.27 -2.87 -11.74
N ARG A 185 -23.09 -3.18 -12.29
CA ARG A 185 -21.85 -3.16 -11.53
C ARG A 185 -21.47 -1.74 -11.10
N ILE A 186 -21.61 -0.75 -11.98
CA ILE A 186 -21.38 0.66 -11.64
C ILE A 186 -22.34 1.10 -10.54
N ARG A 187 -23.63 0.76 -10.67
CA ARG A 187 -24.64 1.02 -9.62
C ARG A 187 -24.25 0.39 -8.29
N THR A 188 -23.94 -0.90 -8.29
CA THR A 188 -23.53 -1.65 -7.08
C THR A 188 -22.29 -1.02 -6.44
N ARG A 189 -21.34 -0.54 -7.24
CA ARG A 189 -20.12 0.09 -6.75
C ARG A 189 -20.41 1.42 -6.06
N ILE A 190 -21.30 2.25 -6.60
CA ILE A 190 -21.76 3.49 -5.94
C ILE A 190 -22.44 3.15 -4.62
N SER A 191 -23.37 2.19 -4.62
CA SER A 191 -24.07 1.75 -3.41
C SER A 191 -23.10 1.27 -2.32
N ARG A 192 -22.03 0.56 -2.69
CA ARG A 192 -20.99 0.14 -1.72
C ARG A 192 -20.24 1.31 -1.11
N VAL A 193 -19.90 2.35 -1.89
CA VAL A 193 -19.28 3.57 -1.34
C VAL A 193 -20.19 4.18 -0.27
N ILE A 194 -21.49 4.29 -0.55
CA ILE A 194 -22.48 4.82 0.39
C ILE A 194 -22.52 3.95 1.67
N SER A 195 -22.62 2.63 1.54
CA SER A 195 -22.64 1.72 2.69
C SER A 195 -21.38 1.81 3.55
N TYR A 196 -20.22 2.06 2.95
CA TYR A 196 -18.97 2.24 3.71
C TYR A 196 -18.91 3.59 4.43
N LEU A 197 -19.51 4.64 3.85
CA LEU A 197 -19.69 5.91 4.56
C LEU A 197 -20.66 5.76 5.75
N GLU A 198 -21.72 4.99 5.59
CA GLU A 198 -22.66 4.65 6.67
C GLU A 198 -22.01 3.83 7.78
N ASP A 199 -21.13 2.88 7.46
CA ASP A 199 -20.35 2.10 8.44
C ASP A 199 -19.46 2.99 9.31
N ILE A 200 -18.83 4.01 8.71
CA ILE A 200 -17.99 4.98 9.44
C ILE A 200 -18.86 5.80 10.42
N GLU A 201 -20.02 6.28 9.98
CA GLU A 201 -20.96 7.00 10.85
C GLU A 201 -21.50 6.11 11.97
N LEU A 202 -21.87 4.87 11.67
CA LEU A 202 -22.36 3.92 12.65
C LEU A 202 -21.29 3.66 13.72
N ALA A 203 -20.04 3.41 13.30
CA ALA A 203 -18.92 3.23 14.20
C ALA A 203 -18.68 4.46 15.10
N ASN A 204 -18.99 5.67 14.60
CA ASN A 204 -18.94 6.90 15.40
C ASN A 204 -20.09 6.97 16.42
N MET A 205 -21.33 6.69 16.01
CA MET A 205 -22.49 6.65 16.92
C MET A 205 -22.30 5.63 18.04
N GLU A 206 -21.63 4.51 17.76
CA GLU A 206 -21.27 3.49 18.74
C GLU A 206 -20.08 3.88 19.66
N GLY A 207 -19.43 5.03 19.40
CA GLY A 207 -18.24 5.48 20.13
C GLY A 207 -16.98 4.63 19.87
N ARG A 208 -16.99 3.80 18.82
CA ARG A 208 -15.91 2.83 18.51
C ARG A 208 -15.04 3.22 17.34
N LEU A 209 -15.37 4.29 16.60
CA LEU A 209 -14.68 4.68 15.37
C LEU A 209 -13.16 4.68 15.47
N GLY A 210 -12.58 5.33 16.48
CA GLY A 210 -11.13 5.41 16.64
C GLY A 210 -10.47 4.05 16.94
N ILE A 211 -11.17 3.13 17.59
CA ILE A 211 -10.69 1.77 17.88
C ILE A 211 -10.83 0.90 16.62
N SER A 212 -11.99 0.93 15.97
CA SER A 212 -12.27 0.17 14.75
C SER A 212 -11.31 0.55 13.63
N TYR A 213 -11.03 1.85 13.46
CA TYR A 213 -10.05 2.34 12.49
C TYR A 213 -8.63 1.84 12.77
N LYS A 214 -8.15 1.94 14.02
CA LYS A 214 -6.81 1.48 14.41
C LYS A 214 -6.63 -0.03 14.28
N LEU A 215 -7.70 -0.78 14.48
CA LEU A 215 -7.70 -2.25 14.39
C LEU A 215 -7.97 -2.76 12.98
N GLY A 216 -8.21 -1.90 11.98
CA GLY A 216 -8.51 -2.35 10.62
C GLY A 216 -9.86 -3.04 10.50
N LYS A 217 -10.84 -2.69 11.35
CA LYS A 217 -12.13 -3.38 11.46
C LYS A 217 -13.28 -2.70 10.71
N LEU A 218 -13.02 -1.54 10.08
CA LEU A 218 -14.02 -0.90 9.23
C LEU A 218 -14.17 -1.71 7.95
N ILE A 219 -15.40 -1.80 7.42
CA ILE A 219 -15.69 -2.73 6.31
C ILE A 219 -14.82 -2.42 5.09
N TYR A 220 -14.58 -1.15 4.79
CA TYR A 220 -13.75 -0.74 3.65
C TYR A 220 -12.26 -1.10 3.79
N GLN A 221 -11.78 -1.39 5.01
CA GLN A 221 -10.39 -1.77 5.28
C GLN A 221 -10.13 -3.26 5.06
N ASP A 222 -11.19 -4.05 4.90
CA ASP A 222 -11.06 -5.45 4.50
C ASP A 222 -10.46 -5.55 3.08
N LYS A 223 -9.51 -6.47 2.90
CA LYS A 223 -8.81 -6.65 1.62
C LYS A 223 -9.76 -7.03 0.49
N ASP A 224 -10.77 -7.83 0.81
CA ASP A 224 -11.77 -8.25 -0.16
C ASP A 224 -12.66 -7.05 -0.54
N ALA A 225 -13.11 -6.27 0.44
CA ALA A 225 -13.90 -5.06 0.20
C ALA A 225 -13.14 -4.03 -0.66
N ALA A 226 -11.87 -3.77 -0.35
CA ALA A 226 -11.00 -2.88 -1.10
C ALA A 226 -10.78 -3.37 -2.54
N TYR A 227 -10.55 -4.68 -2.73
CA TYR A 227 -10.42 -5.27 -4.06
C TYR A 227 -11.68 -5.06 -4.90
N TRP A 228 -12.85 -5.30 -4.32
CA TRP A 228 -14.11 -5.22 -5.05
C TRP A 228 -14.55 -3.80 -5.40
N ILE A 229 -14.15 -2.80 -4.62
CA ILE A 229 -14.49 -1.40 -4.91
C ILE A 229 -13.50 -0.72 -5.85
N ASP A 230 -12.25 -1.19 -5.89
CA ASP A 230 -11.19 -0.65 -6.76
C ASP A 230 -11.00 -1.45 -8.06
N ARG A 231 -11.69 -2.58 -8.25
CA ARG A 231 -11.48 -3.51 -9.38
C ARG A 231 -11.54 -2.85 -10.76
N ASP A 232 -12.38 -1.82 -10.91
CA ASP A 232 -12.71 -1.19 -12.18
C ASP A 232 -12.34 0.33 -12.21
N THR A 233 -11.27 0.71 -11.49
CA THR A 233 -10.65 2.06 -11.54
C THR A 233 -9.48 2.20 -12.51
#